data_AF-S4R433-F1
#
_entry.id   AF-S4R433-F1
#
_cell.length_a   1.000
_cell.length_b   1.000
_cell.length_c   1.000
_cell.angle_alpha   90.00
_cell.angle_beta   90.00
_cell.angle_gamma   90.00
#
_symmetry.space_group_name_H-M   'P 1'
#
loop_
_entity.id
_entity.type
_entity.pdbx_description
1 polymer ?
#
loop_
_entity_poly.entity_id
_entity_poly.type
_entity_poly.pdbx_seq_one_letter_code
_entity_poly.pdbx_strand_id
1 'polypeptide(L)'
;MRGLLVLSVLLGAVFGKEDFVGHQVLRISVADEAQVQKITQDYGQDAAFTAILDTLDIFLEIVTNPDGFAFTHSTNRMWRKTRSHTAGSLCIGVDPNRNWDAGFGLSGASSNPCSETYHGKFANSEVEVKSIVDFVKDHGNIKAFISIHSYSQLLMYPYGYKTEPVPDQDELDQLSKAAVTA
;
A
#
# COMPACT_ATOMS: atom_id res chain seq x y z
N MET A 1 12.90 -14.13 19.30
CA MET A 1 12.35 -12.93 18.64
C MET A 1 11.38 -13.41 17.58
N ARG A 2 10.10 -13.01 17.66
CA ARG A 2 9.06 -13.35 16.69
C ARG A 2 9.40 -12.69 15.34
N GLY A 3 9.09 -13.33 14.20
CA GLY A 3 9.20 -12.68 12.89
C GLY A 3 8.09 -11.64 12.74
N LEU A 4 8.09 -10.81 11.70
CA LEU A 4 7.04 -9.81 11.51
C LEU A 4 6.44 -9.85 10.11
N LEU A 5 5.14 -9.65 9.93
CA LEU A 5 4.56 -9.54 8.60
C LEU A 5 3.72 -8.27 8.50
N VAL A 6 4.17 -7.28 7.72
CA VAL A 6 3.41 -6.06 7.44
C VAL A 6 2.49 -6.35 6.25
N LEU A 7 1.25 -6.70 6.59
CA LEU A 7 0.15 -6.85 5.66
C LEU A 7 -0.54 -5.48 5.55
N SER A 8 -0.47 -4.78 4.41
CA SER A 8 -1.54 -3.82 4.07
C SER A 8 -2.81 -4.52 3.55
N VAL A 9 -2.97 -5.82 3.84
CA VAL A 9 -4.11 -6.77 3.69
C VAL A 9 -4.04 -7.75 2.51
N LEU A 10 -4.40 -9.00 2.83
CA LEU A 10 -4.87 -10.06 1.95
C LEU A 10 -5.74 -10.94 2.85
N LEU A 11 -7.05 -10.67 2.83
CA LEU A 11 -8.14 -11.60 3.16
C LEU A 11 -9.45 -10.92 2.72
N GLY A 12 -10.02 -11.39 1.61
CA GLY A 12 -11.39 -11.05 1.20
C GLY A 12 -11.55 -10.17 -0.04
N ALA A 13 -10.85 -10.46 -1.15
CA ALA A 13 -11.22 -9.93 -2.47
C ALA A 13 -12.39 -10.71 -3.10
N VAL A 14 -13.40 -11.08 -2.30
CA VAL A 14 -14.55 -11.89 -2.72
C VAL A 14 -15.81 -11.23 -2.14
N PHE A 15 -16.57 -10.55 -3.01
CA PHE A 15 -17.88 -9.90 -2.78
C PHE A 15 -17.95 -8.46 -2.23
N GLY A 16 -17.10 -7.55 -2.70
CA GLY A 16 -17.38 -6.11 -2.62
C GLY A 16 -18.02 -5.60 -3.93
N LYS A 17 -19.28 -5.16 -3.89
CA LYS A 17 -19.88 -4.40 -5.02
C LYS A 17 -19.06 -3.12 -5.22
N GLU A 18 -18.73 -2.85 -6.47
CA GLU A 18 -17.95 -1.71 -6.96
C GLU A 18 -18.42 -0.38 -6.34
N ASP A 19 -17.48 0.47 -5.87
CA ASP A 19 -17.66 1.93 -5.78
C ASP A 19 -16.36 2.70 -5.40
N PHE A 20 -15.18 2.21 -5.81
CA PHE A 20 -13.95 3.00 -5.70
C PHE A 20 -13.04 2.86 -6.92
N VAL A 21 -13.12 3.86 -7.80
CA VAL A 21 -12.14 4.11 -8.87
C VAL A 21 -11.32 5.33 -8.46
N GLY A 22 -10.25 5.10 -7.72
CA GLY A 22 -9.30 6.14 -7.32
C GLY A 22 -7.97 5.46 -7.00
N HIS A 23 -6.97 5.67 -7.85
CA HIS A 23 -5.67 5.04 -7.67
C HIS A 23 -5.08 5.49 -6.34
N GLN A 24 -4.65 4.53 -5.50
CA GLN A 24 -3.99 4.66 -4.19
C GLN A 24 -4.81 4.86 -2.93
N VAL A 25 -6.13 4.91 -3.01
CA VAL A 25 -6.92 4.72 -1.80
C VAL A 25 -7.81 3.53 -2.03
N LEU A 26 -7.37 2.36 -1.59
CA LEU A 26 -8.35 1.33 -1.31
C LEU A 26 -9.19 1.89 -0.16
N ARG A 27 -10.40 2.34 -0.46
CA ARG A 27 -11.45 2.14 0.52
C ARG A 27 -11.57 0.62 0.59
N ILE A 28 -10.98 0.00 1.61
CA ILE A 28 -11.67 -1.13 2.20
C ILE A 28 -12.97 -0.50 2.68
N SER A 29 -13.97 -0.49 1.80
CA SER A 29 -15.34 -0.42 2.23
C SER A 29 -15.45 -1.73 2.98
N VAL A 30 -15.09 -1.69 4.26
CA VAL A 30 -15.58 -2.67 5.21
C VAL A 30 -17.06 -2.59 4.95
N ALA A 31 -17.58 -3.58 4.22
CA ALA A 31 -19.01 -3.76 4.14
C ALA A 31 -19.57 -3.88 5.56
N ASP A 32 -18.69 -4.23 6.52
CA ASP A 32 -18.97 -4.30 7.94
C ASP A 32 -17.65 -4.22 8.74
N GLU A 33 -17.65 -3.69 9.96
CA GLU A 33 -16.52 -3.78 10.93
C GLU A 33 -16.02 -5.24 11.12
N ALA A 34 -16.84 -6.21 10.69
CA ALA A 34 -16.61 -7.65 10.70
C ALA A 34 -15.26 -8.12 10.13
N GLN A 35 -14.60 -7.42 9.20
CA GLN A 35 -13.35 -7.95 8.59
C GLN A 35 -12.09 -7.68 9.42
N VAL A 36 -11.99 -6.50 10.05
CA VAL A 36 -10.97 -6.27 11.09
C VAL A 36 -11.34 -7.10 12.32
N GLN A 37 -12.63 -7.23 12.62
CA GLN A 37 -13.07 -8.17 13.64
C GLN A 37 -12.72 -9.62 13.29
N LYS A 38 -12.66 -10.03 12.02
CA LYS A 38 -12.31 -11.39 11.62
C LYS A 38 -10.91 -11.77 12.10
N ILE A 39 -9.95 -10.86 12.05
CA ILE A 39 -8.61 -11.06 12.66
C ILE A 39 -8.76 -11.32 14.16
N THR A 40 -9.59 -10.54 14.86
CA THR A 40 -9.81 -10.72 16.30
C THR A 40 -10.69 -11.93 16.65
N GLN A 41 -11.54 -12.39 15.72
CA GLN A 41 -12.48 -13.50 15.89
C GLN A 41 -11.84 -14.84 15.56
N ASP A 42 -10.91 -14.88 14.61
CA ASP A 42 -10.24 -16.10 14.17
C ASP A 42 -9.06 -16.46 15.08
N TYR A 43 -8.48 -15.48 15.78
CA TYR A 43 -7.43 -15.77 16.76
C TYR A 43 -7.98 -16.60 17.93
N GLY A 44 -7.39 -17.78 18.17
CA GLY A 44 -7.88 -18.76 19.13
C GLY A 44 -8.96 -19.71 18.60
N GLN A 45 -9.52 -19.44 17.41
CA GLN A 45 -10.57 -20.25 16.79
C GLN A 45 -10.07 -21.00 15.55
N ASP A 46 -9.34 -20.33 14.67
CA ASP A 46 -8.71 -20.94 13.50
C ASP A 46 -7.24 -21.26 13.81
N ALA A 47 -6.88 -22.54 13.71
CA ALA A 47 -5.55 -23.01 14.09
C ALA A 47 -4.43 -22.45 13.19
N ALA A 48 -4.71 -22.26 11.90
CA ALA A 48 -3.71 -21.75 10.95
C ALA A 48 -3.43 -20.26 11.21
N PHE A 49 -4.49 -19.47 11.39
CA PHE A 49 -4.38 -18.05 11.70
C PHE A 49 -3.79 -17.79 13.08
N THR A 50 -4.15 -18.62 14.06
CA THR A 50 -3.55 -18.56 15.41
C THR A 50 -2.05 -18.83 15.36
N ALA A 51 -1.60 -19.84 14.60
CA ALA A 51 -0.17 -20.11 14.44
C ALA A 51 0.60 -18.94 13.80
N ILE A 52 -0.04 -18.21 12.87
CA ILE A 52 0.53 -16.98 12.30
C ILE A 52 0.70 -15.93 13.41
N LEU A 53 -0.35 -15.59 14.16
CA LEU A 53 -0.28 -14.55 15.19
C LEU A 53 0.54 -14.94 16.43
N ASP A 54 0.73 -16.23 16.69
CA ASP A 54 1.64 -16.72 17.72
C ASP A 54 3.12 -16.50 17.36
N THR A 55 3.43 -16.29 16.08
CA THR A 55 4.80 -16.20 15.56
C THR A 55 5.13 -14.88 14.89
N LEU A 56 4.11 -14.15 14.43
CA LEU A 56 4.19 -12.91 13.67
C LEU A 56 3.24 -11.86 14.22
N ASP A 57 3.71 -10.63 14.39
CA ASP A 57 2.81 -9.49 14.57
C ASP A 57 2.33 -8.97 13.20
N ILE A 58 1.11 -8.44 13.15
CA ILE A 58 0.54 -7.79 11.97
C ILE A 58 0.31 -6.31 12.26
N PHE A 59 0.93 -5.45 11.46
CA PHE A 59 0.66 -4.01 11.47
C PHE A 59 -0.24 -3.64 10.29
N LEU A 60 -1.35 -2.97 10.59
CA LEU A 60 -2.34 -2.57 9.60
C LEU A 60 -2.53 -1.05 9.62
N GLU A 61 -2.08 -0.38 8.57
CA GLU A 61 -2.34 1.04 8.34
C GLU A 61 -3.53 1.20 7.38
N ILE A 62 -4.69 1.62 7.93
CA ILE A 62 -5.96 1.62 7.20
C ILE A 62 -6.04 2.76 6.19
N VAL A 63 -5.58 3.96 6.57
CA VAL A 63 -5.62 5.16 5.73
C VAL A 63 -4.24 5.78 5.66
N THR A 64 -3.48 5.37 4.65
CA THR A 64 -2.07 5.78 4.44
C THR A 64 -1.90 7.19 3.85
N ASN A 65 -2.99 7.80 3.38
CA ASN A 65 -3.05 9.20 2.89
C ASN A 65 -4.31 9.88 3.43
N PRO A 66 -4.33 10.26 4.72
CA PRO A 66 -5.54 10.77 5.38
C PRO A 66 -6.01 12.11 4.80
N ASP A 67 -5.10 13.00 4.43
CA ASP A 67 -5.43 14.29 3.84
C ASP A 67 -6.06 14.13 2.45
N GLY A 68 -5.47 13.27 1.61
CA GLY A 68 -6.04 12.91 0.32
C GLY A 68 -7.41 12.26 0.46
N PHE A 69 -7.55 11.32 1.41
CA PHE A 69 -8.82 10.66 1.70
C PHE A 69 -9.91 11.66 2.10
N ALA A 70 -9.66 12.53 3.09
CA ALA A 70 -10.62 13.56 3.49
C ALA A 70 -10.98 14.50 2.32
N PHE A 71 -10.01 14.81 1.45
CA PHE A 71 -10.25 15.62 0.26
C PHE A 71 -11.17 14.93 -0.77
N THR A 72 -11.12 13.60 -0.88
CA THR A 72 -12.07 12.85 -1.72
C THR A 72 -13.51 12.93 -1.24
N HIS A 73 -13.72 13.05 0.07
CA HIS A 73 -15.05 13.15 0.66
C HIS A 73 -15.59 14.58 0.66
N SER A 74 -14.71 15.58 0.76
CA SER A 74 -15.12 16.98 0.91
C SER A 74 -15.17 17.74 -0.40
N THR A 75 -14.24 17.48 -1.33
CA THR A 75 -13.99 18.40 -2.46
C THR A 75 -13.86 17.71 -3.81
N ASN A 76 -12.97 16.72 -3.94
CA ASN A 76 -12.71 16.06 -5.23
C ASN A 76 -12.60 14.55 -5.06
N ARG A 77 -13.69 13.85 -5.37
CA ARG A 77 -13.80 12.40 -5.27
C ARG A 77 -12.71 11.61 -6.01
N MET A 78 -12.14 12.18 -7.06
CA MET A 78 -11.12 11.54 -7.91
C MET A 78 -9.69 11.89 -7.49
N TRP A 79 -9.49 12.55 -6.35
CA TRP A 79 -8.16 12.91 -5.87
C TRP A 79 -7.32 11.69 -5.50
N ARG A 80 -6.06 11.68 -5.95
CA ARG A 80 -5.09 10.59 -5.78
C ARG A 80 -3.94 10.94 -4.83
N LYS A 81 -3.40 12.14 -4.98
CA LYS A 81 -2.11 12.56 -4.40
C LYS A 81 -2.21 12.89 -2.90
N THR A 82 -1.09 13.18 -2.27
CA THR A 82 -1.05 13.86 -0.96
C THR A 82 -1.65 15.28 -1.08
N ARG A 83 -1.67 16.05 0.03
CA ARG A 83 -2.13 17.45 0.02
C ARG A 83 -1.00 18.46 0.28
N SER A 84 0.26 18.05 0.11
CA SER A 84 1.42 18.93 0.27
C SER A 84 1.47 20.04 -0.79
N HIS A 85 1.96 21.21 -0.39
CA HIS A 85 2.19 22.33 -1.31
C HIS A 85 3.58 22.23 -1.95
N THR A 86 3.64 22.35 -3.28
CA THR A 86 4.92 22.46 -3.98
C THR A 86 5.29 23.93 -4.19
N ALA A 87 6.41 24.36 -3.61
CA ALA A 87 6.90 25.74 -3.76
C ALA A 87 7.04 26.15 -5.24
N GLY A 88 6.49 27.30 -5.59
CA GLY A 88 6.50 27.83 -6.96
C GLY A 88 5.50 27.16 -7.91
N SER A 89 4.56 26.35 -7.41
CA SER A 89 3.48 25.75 -8.20
C SER A 89 2.11 26.05 -7.61
N LEU A 90 1.10 26.19 -8.48
CA LEU A 90 -0.31 26.22 -8.07
C LEU A 90 -0.88 24.82 -7.85
N CYS A 91 -0.16 23.78 -8.28
CA CYS A 91 -0.59 22.40 -8.17
C CYS A 91 -0.21 21.81 -6.81
N ILE A 92 -1.11 20.97 -6.29
CA ILE A 92 -1.02 20.40 -4.94
C ILE A 92 -0.78 18.89 -5.03
N GLY A 93 0.00 18.38 -4.09
CA GLY A 93 0.17 16.96 -3.84
C GLY A 93 1.25 16.29 -4.69
N VAL A 94 1.84 15.27 -4.09
CA VAL A 94 2.78 14.32 -4.68
C VAL A 94 2.10 12.96 -4.76
N ASP A 95 2.45 12.15 -5.78
CA ASP A 95 2.04 10.76 -5.86
C ASP A 95 2.84 9.94 -4.83
N PRO A 96 2.21 9.44 -3.74
CA PRO A 96 2.95 8.71 -2.72
C PRO A 96 3.54 7.37 -3.22
N ASN A 97 3.10 6.82 -4.37
CA ASN A 97 3.74 5.63 -4.98
C ASN A 97 4.94 5.96 -5.86
N ARG A 98 5.24 7.24 -6.09
CA ARG A 98 6.41 7.68 -6.85
C ARG A 98 7.45 8.36 -5.98
N ASN A 99 7.15 8.50 -4.69
CA ASN A 99 7.99 9.23 -3.75
C ASN A 99 8.98 8.33 -2.99
N TRP A 100 9.03 7.02 -3.23
CA TRP A 100 9.95 6.10 -2.56
C TRP A 100 11.37 6.17 -3.14
N ASP A 101 12.38 5.88 -2.31
CA ASP A 101 13.79 5.84 -2.73
C ASP A 101 14.16 4.53 -3.45
N ALA A 102 13.44 4.24 -4.54
CA ALA A 102 13.67 3.09 -5.41
C ALA A 102 13.44 3.50 -6.87
N GLY A 103 14.52 3.78 -7.59
CA GLY A 103 14.42 4.32 -8.95
C GLY A 103 13.75 5.71 -8.99
N PHE A 104 13.89 6.50 -7.92
CA PHE A 104 13.25 7.80 -7.78
C PHE A 104 13.58 8.73 -8.97
N GLY A 105 12.54 9.33 -9.57
CA GLY A 105 12.70 10.26 -10.69
C GLY A 105 13.06 9.62 -12.03
N LEU A 106 13.17 8.29 -12.12
CA LEU A 106 13.34 7.59 -13.39
C LEU A 106 12.02 7.51 -14.18
N SER A 107 12.10 6.93 -15.39
CA SER A 107 10.94 6.67 -16.25
C SER A 107 9.82 5.94 -15.48
N GLY A 108 8.58 6.38 -15.69
CA GLY A 108 7.40 5.86 -14.97
C GLY A 108 6.84 6.82 -13.92
N ALA A 109 7.51 7.95 -13.67
CA ALA A 109 7.04 9.07 -12.86
C ALA A 109 7.15 10.41 -13.62
N SER A 110 6.55 11.47 -13.10
CA SER A 110 6.63 12.82 -13.67
C SER A 110 7.31 13.81 -12.75
N SER A 111 8.10 14.73 -13.32
CA SER A 111 8.68 15.88 -12.61
C SER A 111 7.78 17.13 -12.62
N ASN A 112 6.66 17.10 -13.34
CA ASN A 112 5.68 18.18 -13.37
C ASN A 112 4.79 18.12 -12.12
N PRO A 113 4.78 19.15 -11.24
CA PRO A 113 3.95 19.17 -10.03
C PRO A 113 2.43 19.01 -10.27
N CYS A 114 1.97 19.32 -11.48
CA CYS A 114 0.57 19.17 -11.88
C CYS A 114 0.20 17.77 -12.37
N SER A 115 1.18 16.87 -12.52
CA SER A 115 0.91 15.48 -12.91
C SER A 115 0.30 14.68 -11.75
N GLU A 116 -0.56 13.72 -12.09
CA GLU A 116 -1.07 12.70 -11.16
C GLU A 116 0.01 11.71 -10.70
N THR A 117 1.12 11.62 -11.43
CA THR A 117 2.28 10.77 -11.11
C THR A 117 3.52 11.61 -10.72
N TYR A 118 3.29 12.82 -10.21
CA TYR A 118 4.37 13.69 -9.74
C TYR A 118 5.15 13.04 -8.60
N HIS A 119 6.47 12.84 -8.77
CA HIS A 119 7.30 12.14 -7.78
C HIS A 119 7.71 12.97 -6.57
N GLY A 120 7.48 14.29 -6.57
CA GLY A 120 7.96 15.18 -5.51
C GLY A 120 9.39 15.67 -5.76
N LYS A 121 9.93 16.48 -4.85
CA LYS A 121 11.24 17.14 -5.04
C LYS A 121 12.43 16.22 -4.74
N PHE A 122 12.25 15.28 -3.84
CA PHE A 122 13.24 14.27 -3.46
C PHE A 122 12.49 13.05 -2.89
N ALA A 123 13.16 11.90 -2.85
CA ALA A 123 12.56 10.69 -2.29
C ALA A 123 12.24 10.86 -0.80
N ASN A 124 11.08 10.37 -0.39
CA ASN A 124 10.51 10.47 0.95
C ASN A 124 10.26 11.93 1.38
N SER A 125 9.90 12.81 0.43
CA SER A 125 9.50 14.19 0.72
C SER A 125 8.16 14.29 1.44
N GLU A 126 7.28 13.30 1.24
CA GLU A 126 5.95 13.29 1.84
C GLU A 126 6.02 12.67 3.25
N VAL A 127 5.38 13.32 4.23
CA VAL A 127 5.41 12.87 5.62
C VAL A 127 4.75 11.50 5.79
N GLU A 128 3.73 11.21 4.98
CA GLU A 128 3.02 9.93 4.96
C GLU A 128 3.98 8.81 4.53
N VAL A 129 4.76 9.03 3.46
CA VAL A 129 5.76 8.05 2.98
C VAL A 129 6.93 7.95 3.95
N LYS A 130 7.44 9.09 4.43
CA LYS A 130 8.57 9.14 5.36
C LYS A 130 8.27 8.42 6.67
N SER A 131 7.05 8.52 7.18
CA SER A 131 6.62 7.84 8.41
C SER A 131 6.66 6.32 8.26
N ILE A 132 6.19 5.78 7.12
CA ILE A 132 6.26 4.34 6.83
C ILE A 132 7.72 3.90 6.69
N VAL A 133 8.53 4.67 5.97
CA VAL A 133 9.96 4.40 5.80
C VAL A 133 10.68 4.35 7.14
N ASP A 134 10.42 5.31 8.02
CA ASP A 134 11.03 5.37 9.35
C ASP A 134 10.56 4.21 10.22
N PHE A 135 9.25 3.89 10.23
CA PHE A 135 8.72 2.73 10.93
C PHE A 135 9.36 1.42 10.47
N VAL A 136 9.47 1.21 9.16
CA VAL A 136 10.06 0.00 8.58
C VAL A 136 11.52 -0.15 8.98
N LYS A 137 12.28 0.95 8.91
CA LYS A 137 13.72 0.97 9.24
C LYS A 137 13.97 0.80 10.74
N ASP A 138 13.20 1.49 11.57
CA ASP A 138 13.32 1.43 13.03
C ASP A 138 12.90 0.06 13.58
N HIS A 139 11.81 -0.51 13.05
CA HIS A 139 11.37 -1.85 13.46
C HIS A 139 12.40 -2.92 13.07
N GLY A 140 13.00 -2.84 11.89
CA GLY A 140 14.13 -3.68 11.47
C GLY A 140 13.86 -5.20 11.34
N ASN A 141 12.62 -5.66 11.51
CA ASN A 141 12.30 -7.10 11.53
C ASN A 141 11.10 -7.50 10.64
N ILE A 142 10.61 -6.59 9.79
CA ILE A 142 9.55 -6.85 8.79
C ILE A 142 10.00 -7.94 7.81
N LYS A 143 9.18 -9.00 7.65
CA LYS A 143 9.44 -10.17 6.78
C LYS A 143 8.62 -10.17 5.50
N ALA A 144 7.44 -9.55 5.50
CA ALA A 144 6.71 -9.27 4.27
C ALA A 144 6.09 -7.87 4.33
N PHE A 145 5.93 -7.26 3.16
CA PHE A 145 5.33 -5.93 2.97
C PHE A 145 4.38 -6.00 1.79
N ILE A 146 3.08 -5.81 2.02
CA ILE A 146 2.05 -5.92 0.98
C ILE A 146 1.35 -4.57 0.89
N SER A 147 1.44 -3.83 -0.21
CA SER A 147 0.66 -2.59 -0.41
C SER A 147 -0.51 -2.85 -1.36
N ILE A 148 -1.74 -2.47 -0.97
CA ILE A 148 -2.93 -2.73 -1.80
C ILE A 148 -3.37 -1.49 -2.57
N HIS A 149 -3.68 -1.70 -3.84
CA HIS A 149 -4.28 -0.71 -4.72
C HIS A 149 -5.44 -1.28 -5.51
N SER A 150 -6.23 -0.39 -6.09
CA SER A 150 -7.25 -0.70 -7.10
C SER A 150 -7.07 0.20 -8.32
N TYR A 151 -7.53 -0.23 -9.50
CA TYR A 151 -8.25 -1.46 -9.82
C TYR A 151 -7.32 -2.49 -10.49
N SER A 152 -7.85 -3.29 -11.42
CA SER A 152 -7.14 -4.20 -12.35
C SER A 152 -6.99 -5.66 -11.91
N GLN A 153 -7.32 -6.03 -10.66
CA GLN A 153 -7.26 -7.42 -10.17
C GLN A 153 -5.89 -8.07 -10.40
N LEU A 154 -4.82 -7.39 -9.96
CA LEU A 154 -3.44 -7.86 -10.14
C LEU A 154 -2.79 -8.14 -8.78
N LEU A 155 -2.04 -9.23 -8.72
CA LEU A 155 -1.02 -9.47 -7.70
C LEU A 155 0.34 -9.25 -8.38
N MET A 156 1.16 -8.37 -7.81
CA MET A 156 2.44 -7.97 -8.38
C MET A 156 3.53 -8.02 -7.31
N TYR A 157 4.74 -8.35 -7.75
CA TYR A 157 5.97 -8.29 -6.95
C TYR A 157 7.00 -7.40 -7.68
N PRO A 158 8.12 -7.01 -7.02
CA PRO A 158 9.10 -6.12 -7.64
C PRO A 158 9.73 -6.74 -8.90
N TYR A 159 10.29 -5.93 -9.80
CA TYR A 159 10.40 -4.47 -9.75
C TYR A 159 9.40 -3.79 -10.69
N GLY A 160 8.93 -2.59 -10.30
CA GLY A 160 8.18 -1.71 -11.21
C GLY A 160 9.05 -0.72 -11.99
N TYR A 161 10.26 -0.42 -11.52
CA TYR A 161 11.12 0.65 -12.07
C TYR A 161 12.19 0.16 -13.06
N LYS A 162 12.41 -1.16 -13.17
CA LYS A 162 13.41 -1.78 -14.05
C LYS A 162 12.95 -3.16 -14.52
N THR A 163 13.56 -3.65 -15.60
CA THR A 163 13.23 -4.94 -16.23
C THR A 163 14.06 -6.11 -15.72
N GLU A 164 15.17 -5.85 -15.04
CA GLU A 164 15.97 -6.91 -14.40
C GLU A 164 15.11 -7.61 -13.33
N PRO A 165 15.06 -8.96 -13.32
CA PRO A 165 14.27 -9.69 -12.34
C PRO A 165 14.81 -9.52 -10.92
N VAL A 166 13.95 -9.74 -9.92
CA VAL A 166 14.39 -9.88 -8.53
C VAL A 166 15.16 -11.18 -8.34
N PRO A 167 16.10 -11.26 -7.38
CA PRO A 167 16.83 -12.50 -7.10
C PRO A 167 15.90 -13.69 -6.79
N ASP A 168 14.82 -13.44 -6.05
CA ASP A 168 13.87 -14.47 -5.59
C ASP A 168 12.66 -14.64 -6.53
N GLN A 169 12.82 -14.35 -7.83
CA GLN A 169 11.70 -14.26 -8.79
C GLN A 169 10.92 -15.57 -8.88
N ASP A 170 11.59 -16.72 -8.85
CA ASP A 170 10.91 -18.01 -8.94
C ASP A 170 10.05 -18.31 -7.71
N GLU A 171 10.52 -17.95 -6.52
CA GLU A 171 9.77 -18.12 -5.27
C GLU A 171 8.54 -17.19 -5.24
N LEU A 172 8.73 -15.91 -5.56
CA LEU A 172 7.65 -14.94 -5.58
C LEU A 172 6.59 -15.27 -6.64
N ASP A 173 7.00 -15.79 -7.78
CA ASP A 173 6.08 -16.18 -8.84
C ASP A 173 5.23 -17.40 -8.44
N GLN A 174 5.84 -18.42 -7.83
CA GLN A 174 5.11 -19.58 -7.30
C GLN A 174 4.14 -19.18 -6.19
N LEU A 175 4.58 -18.35 -5.24
CA LEU A 175 3.74 -17.81 -4.17
C LEU A 175 2.56 -17.03 -4.76
N SER A 176 2.82 -16.19 -5.76
CA SER A 176 1.78 -15.38 -6.40
C SER A 176 0.76 -16.24 -7.13
N LYS A 177 1.21 -17.29 -7.86
CA LYS A 177 0.32 -18.26 -8.51
C LYS A 177 -0.58 -18.97 -7.53
N ALA A 178 -0.05 -19.41 -6.39
CA ALA A 178 -0.85 -20.04 -5.34
C ALA A 178 -1.89 -19.06 -4.77
N ALA A 179 -1.47 -17.82 -4.48
CA ALA A 179 -2.32 -16.79 -3.88
C ALA A 179 -3.51 -16.38 -4.76
N VAL A 180 -3.35 -16.36 -6.10
CA VAL A 180 -4.45 -16.00 -7.02
C VAL A 180 -5.36 -17.18 -7.38
N THR A 181 -4.99 -18.41 -7.00
CA THR A 181 -5.75 -19.64 -7.28
C THR A 181 -6.61 -20.07 -6.09
N ALA A 182 -6.21 -19.70 -4.87
CA ALA A 182 -6.92 -19.99 -3.63
C ALA A 182 -8.25 -19.23 -3.51
#